data_AF-A0A355IZR7-F1
#
_entry.id   AF-A0A355IZR7-F1
#
_cell.length_a   1.000
_cell.length_b   1.000
_cell.length_c   1.000
_cell.angle_alpha   90.00
_cell.angle_beta   90.00
_cell.angle_gamma   90.00
#
_symmetry.space_group_name_H-M   'P 1'
#
loop_
_entity.id
_entity.type
_entity.pdbx_description
1 polymer ?
#
loop_
_entity_poly.entity_id
_entity_poly.type
_entity_poly.pdbx_seq_one_letter_code
_entity_poly.pdbx_strand_id
1 'polypeptide(L)' 'MTIIKVILLAIVLVTLALFGLAISILLKKGGQFPNTHIGGNKYLKQKGVSCAQTFDKMEQAKAKKELQFKKMKLASDQK' A
#
# COMPACT_ATOMS: atom_id res chain seq x y z
N MET A 1 14.94 -35.21 -24.99
CA MET A 1 15.50 -33.89 -25.39
C MET A 1 14.52 -32.71 -25.27
N THR A 2 13.36 -32.86 -24.63
CA THR A 2 12.37 -31.78 -24.45
C THR A 2 12.51 -31.08 -23.11
N ILE A 3 12.68 -31.85 -22.02
CA ILE A 3 12.80 -31.32 -20.65
C ILE A 3 13.97 -30.35 -20.51
N ILE A 4 15.16 -30.71 -21.01
CA ILE A 4 16.34 -29.82 -20.95
C ILE A 4 16.10 -28.50 -21.68
N LYS A 5 15.42 -28.51 -22.83
CA LYS A 5 15.07 -27.29 -23.57
C LYS A 5 14.10 -26.41 -22.78
N VAL A 6 13.12 -27.01 -22.12
CA VAL A 6 12.16 -26.29 -21.26
C VAL A 6 12.86 -25.66 -20.05
N ILE A 7 13.75 -26.39 -19.39
CA ILE A 7 14.54 -25.87 -18.26
C ILE A 7 15.41 -24.70 -18.71
N LEU A 8 16.08 -24.83 -19.85
CA LEU A 8 16.97 -23.79 -20.38
C LEU A 8 16.17 -22.53 -20.75
N LEU A 9 14.99 -22.70 -21.36
CA LEU A 9 14.07 -21.59 -21.62
C LEU A 9 13.62 -20.91 -20.30
N ALA A 10 13.25 -21.68 -19.28
CA ALA A 10 12.83 -21.14 -18.00
C ALA A 10 13.94 -20.32 -17.32
N ILE A 11 15.18 -20.82 -17.34
CA ILE A 11 16.34 -20.09 -16.80
C ILE A 11 16.50 -18.75 -17.51
N VAL A 12 16.47 -18.74 -18.85
CA VAL A 12 16.61 -17.51 -19.64
C VAL A 12 15.53 -16.48 -19.30
N LEU A 13 14.28 -16.92 -19.11
CA LEU A 13 13.19 -16.01 -18.74
C LEU A 13 13.37 -15.43 -17.33
N VAL A 14 13.76 -16.27 -16.37
CA VAL A 14 14.00 -15.82 -14.98
C VAL A 14 15.17 -14.86 -14.92
N THR A 15 16.28 -15.14 -15.62
CA THR A 15 17.44 -14.24 -15.63
C THR A 15 17.09 -12.88 -16.27
N LEU A 16 16.30 -12.86 -17.36
CA LEU A 16 15.80 -11.62 -17.97
C LEU A 16 14.97 -10.79 -16.99
N ALA A 17 14.06 -11.41 -16.23
CA ALA A 17 13.24 -10.72 -15.24
C ALA A 17 14.08 -10.13 -14.09
N LEU A 18 15.01 -10.91 -13.56
CA LEU A 18 15.92 -10.46 -12.50
C LEU A 18 16.85 -9.35 -12.98
N PHE A 19 17.33 -9.43 -14.22
CA PHE A 19 18.17 -8.41 -14.83
C PHE A 19 17.41 -7.07 -15.00
N GLY A 20 16.16 -7.11 -15.44
CA GLY A 20 15.30 -5.93 -15.51
C GLY A 20 15.08 -5.29 -14.14
N LEU A 21 14.84 -6.10 -13.11
CA LEU A 21 14.73 -5.63 -11.72
C LEU A 21 16.06 -4.99 -11.25
N ALA A 22 17.20 -5.63 -11.51
CA ALA A 22 18.51 -5.13 -11.14
C ALA A 22 18.81 -3.76 -11.77
N ILE A 23 18.54 -3.58 -13.06
CA ILE A 23 18.66 -2.28 -13.74
C ILE A 23 17.81 -1.22 -13.05
N SER A 24 16.56 -1.56 -12.71
CA SER A 24 15.61 -0.62 -12.11
C SER A 24 16.03 -0.13 -10.70
N ILE A 25 16.84 -0.92 -10.00
CA ILE A 25 17.32 -0.62 -8.64
C ILE A 25 18.70 0.01 -8.67
N LEU A 26 19.63 -0.54 -9.45
CA LEU A 26 21.04 -0.13 -9.45
C LEU A 26 21.32 1.08 -10.34
N LEU A 27 20.68 1.17 -11.52
CA LEU A 27 21.01 2.19 -12.52
C LEU A 27 20.02 3.37 -12.53
N LYS A 28 18.77 3.15 -12.15
CA LYS A 28 17.76 4.21 -12.14
C LYS A 28 17.94 5.13 -10.93
N LYS A 29 17.93 6.46 -11.15
CA LYS A 29 18.00 7.44 -10.05
C LYS A 29 16.77 7.29 -9.14
N GLY A 30 17.00 7.05 -7.86
CA GLY A 30 15.93 6.72 -6.90
C GLY A 30 15.41 5.28 -7.03
N GLY A 31 16.20 4.38 -7.63
CA GLY A 31 15.92 2.95 -7.66
C GLY A 31 15.85 2.39 -6.25
N GLN A 32 14.73 1.76 -5.94
CA GLN A 32 14.48 1.12 -4.65
C GLN A 32 13.54 -0.06 -4.90
N PHE A 33 13.59 -1.06 -4.01
CA PHE A 33 12.59 -2.10 -4.03
C PHE A 33 11.19 -1.50 -3.84
N PRO A 34 10.17 -2.02 -4.56
CA PRO A 34 8.81 -1.54 -4.41
C PRO A 34 8.35 -1.73 -2.96
N ASN A 35 7.75 -0.70 -2.37
CA ASN A 35 7.24 -0.78 -1.01
C ASN A 35 5.92 -1.57 -1.01
N THR A 36 5.99 -2.81 -0.53
CA THR A 36 4.84 -3.71 -0.40
C THR A 36 4.01 -3.45 0.85
N HIS A 37 4.50 -2.61 1.76
CA HIS A 37 3.77 -2.25 2.97
C HIS A 37 2.75 -1.14 2.69
N ILE A 38 1.47 -1.42 2.94
CA ILE A 38 0.36 -0.50 2.66
C ILE A 38 0.61 0.88 3.30
N GLY A 39 1.03 0.92 4.57
CA GLY A 39 1.24 2.17 5.30
C GLY A 39 2.44 3.00 4.80
N GLY A 40 3.42 2.38 4.14
CA GLY A 40 4.61 3.05 3.62
C GLY A 40 4.50 3.43 2.14
N ASN A 41 3.48 2.92 1.45
CA ASN A 41 3.30 3.12 0.02
C ASN A 41 2.65 4.48 -0.27
N LYS A 42 3.45 5.41 -0.82
CA LYS A 42 3.00 6.77 -1.19
C LYS A 42 1.83 6.77 -2.18
N TYR A 43 1.83 5.85 -3.14
CA TYR A 43 0.78 5.74 -4.15
C TYR A 43 -0.55 5.29 -3.54
N LEU A 44 -0.52 4.26 -2.69
CA LEU A 44 -1.71 3.80 -1.97
C LEU A 44 -2.26 4.87 -1.02
N LYS A 45 -1.36 5.58 -0.32
CA LYS A 45 -1.74 6.72 0.52
C LYS A 45 -2.43 7.84 -0.28
N GLN A 46 -1.92 8.19 -1.47
CA GLN A 46 -2.56 9.17 -2.36
C GLN A 46 -3.96 8.73 -2.82
N LYS A 47 -4.18 7.41 -2.97
CA LYS A 47 -5.50 6.83 -3.25
C LYS A 47 -6.40 6.68 -2.02
N GLY A 48 -5.95 7.10 -0.83
CA GLY A 48 -6.72 6.94 0.41
C GLY A 48 -6.81 5.51 0.93
N VAL A 49 -5.98 4.59 0.41
CA VAL A 49 -5.93 3.20 0.89
C VAL A 49 -5.03 3.13 2.13
N SER A 50 -5.60 2.73 3.25
CA SER A 50 -4.89 2.52 4.52
C SER A 50 -5.02 1.07 5.01
N CYS A 51 -4.17 0.67 5.95
CA CYS A 51 -4.33 -0.63 6.60
C CYS A 51 -5.60 -0.65 7.47
N ALA A 52 -6.11 -1.86 7.76
CA ALA A 52 -7.35 -2.05 8.53
C ALA A 52 -7.31 -1.34 9.89
N GLN A 53 -6.18 -1.41 10.61
CA GLN A 53 -6.03 -0.76 11.92
C GLN A 53 -6.08 0.78 11.82
N THR A 54 -5.43 1.36 10.80
CA THR A 54 -5.49 2.82 10.59
C THR A 54 -6.90 3.25 10.19
N PHE A 55 -7.56 2.47 9.34
CA PHE A 55 -8.95 2.72 8.95
C PHE A 55 -9.89 2.70 10.17
N ASP A 56 -9.83 1.64 10.97
CA ASP A 56 -10.62 1.50 12.19
C ASP A 56 -10.41 2.67 13.15
N LYS A 57 -9.15 3.07 13.40
CA LYS A 57 -8.84 4.24 14.24
C LYS A 57 -9.42 5.55 13.67
N MET A 58 -9.40 5.74 12.35
CA MET A 58 -9.98 6.92 11.71
C MET A 58 -11.50 6.96 11.87
N GLU A 59 -12.18 5.83 11.66
CA GLU A 59 -13.64 5.74 11.82
C GLU A 59 -14.08 5.89 13.27
N GLN A 60 -13.37 5.29 14.23
CA GLN A 60 -13.62 5.52 15.65
C GLN A 60 -13.47 7.01 16.04
N ALA A 61 -12.47 7.70 15.48
CA ALA A 61 -12.28 9.13 15.73
C ALA A 61 -13.42 9.98 15.13
N LYS A 62 -13.94 9.61 13.95
CA LYS A 62 -15.12 10.26 13.35
C LYS A 62 -16.36 10.06 14.22
N ALA A 63 -16.66 8.82 14.62
CA ALA A 63 -17.80 8.50 15.47
C ALA A 63 -17.78 9.28 16.80
N LYS A 64 -16.61 9.36 17.45
CA LYS A 64 -16.45 10.15 18.68
C LYS A 64 -16.76 11.63 18.48
N LYS A 65 -16.30 12.24 17.37
CA LYS A 65 -16.58 13.64 17.05
C LYS A 65 -18.08 13.87 16.81
N GLU A 66 -18.73 13.01 16.03
CA GLU A 66 -20.18 13.12 15.77
C GLU A 66 -21.01 13.06 17.06
N LEU A 67 -20.66 12.15 17.96
CA LEU A 67 -21.30 12.05 19.27
C LEU A 67 -21.09 13.30 20.13
N GLN A 68 -19.90 13.91 20.10
CA GLN A 68 -19.65 15.17 20.81
C GLN A 68 -20.48 16.33 20.25
N PHE A 69 -20.56 16.46 18.92
CA PHE A 69 -21.40 17.49 18.29
C PHE A 69 -22.89 17.31 18.64
N LYS A 70 -23.39 16.07 18.65
CA LYS A 70 -24.78 15.79 19.00
C LYS A 70 -25.08 16.15 20.46
N LYS A 71 -24.17 15.83 21.39
CA LYS A 71 -24.29 16.22 22.80
C LYS A 71 -24.30 17.74 22.99
N MET A 72 -23.43 18.45 22.29
CA MET A 72 -23.36 19.91 22.38
C MET A 72 -24.64 20.58 21.84
N LYS A 73 -25.21 20.08 20.73
CA LYS A 73 -26.50 20.55 20.20
C LYS A 73 -27.67 20.27 21.14
N LEU A 74 -27.73 19.08 21.74
CA LEU A 74 -28.77 18.73 22.72
C LEU A 74 -28.71 19.66 23.94
N ALA A 75 -27.51 20.02 24.40
CA ALA A 75 -27.35 20.94 25.53
C ALA A 75 -27.75 22.39 25.20
N SER A 76 -27.62 22.84 23.94
CA SER A 76 -28.02 24.19 23.54
C SER A 76 -29.52 24.36 23.27
N ASP A 77 -30.21 23.28 22.89
CA ASP A 77 -31.66 23.27 22.62
C ASP A 77 -32.49 23.24 23.92
N GLN A 78 -31.89 22.78 25.03
CA GLN A 78 -32.56 22.65 26.32
C GLN A 78 -32.59 23.95 27.16
N LYS A 79 -32.23 25.10 26.57
CA LYS A 79 -32.20 26.43 27.21
C LYS A 79 -33.18 27.36 26.53
#